data_AF-A0A5C6UBA0-F1
#
_entry.id   AF-A0A5C6UBA0-F1
#
_cell.length_a   1.000
_cell.length_b   1.000
_cell.length_c   1.000
_cell.angle_alpha   90.00
_cell.angle_beta   90.00
_cell.angle_gamma   90.00
#
_symmetry.space_group_name_H-M   'P 1'
#
loop_
_entity.id
_entity.type
_entity.pdbx_description
1 polymer ?
#
loop_
_entity_poly.entity_id
_entity_poly.type
_entity_poly.pdbx_seq_one_letter_code
_entity_poly.pdbx_strand_id
1 'polypeptide(L)'
;MDILAQRELGMKLAQNYGADALQGVIGDRTADYSAIFAAAGRYLRSGEVIDAVLAGPPEWAFYALTNIPNIDPADRARLVAKAQEDPFTAANTLRGVRGIDAHAEALTQAAGSYASSQGTISGFYLNNKGSYNCEFTMYWVDNGQVQPKKGSTPDKWVWSSKLMVGQDEKKACVDFALSGSPLKEGDTVWMYLWVQAGQDIESPLRFVYSSAVADYAWFTSSGCTQSDSLALDKVASPPS
;
A
#
# COMPACT_ATOMS: atom_id res chain seq x y z
N MET A 1 -11.32 5.71 -4.28
CA MET A 1 -12.49 6.15 -3.46
C MET A 1 -12.00 6.47 -2.06
N ASP A 2 -12.44 7.55 -1.40
CA ASP A 2 -11.97 7.83 -0.03
C ASP A 2 -12.44 6.77 0.98
N ILE A 3 -11.71 6.61 2.09
CA ILE A 3 -11.94 5.53 3.05
C ILE A 3 -13.30 5.59 3.75
N LEU A 4 -13.88 6.79 3.91
CA LEU A 4 -15.21 6.94 4.52
C LEU A 4 -16.29 6.46 3.55
N ALA A 5 -16.20 6.86 2.28
CA ALA A 5 -17.09 6.38 1.23
C ALA A 5 -17.00 4.84 1.07
N GLN A 6 -15.80 4.26 1.19
CA GLN A 6 -15.64 2.82 1.21
C GLN A 6 -16.36 2.18 2.40
N ARG A 7 -16.17 2.69 3.62
CA ARG A 7 -16.86 2.16 4.81
C ARG A 7 -18.37 2.28 4.69
N GLU A 8 -18.88 3.39 4.18
CA GLU A 8 -20.32 3.57 3.93
C GLU A 8 -20.87 2.54 2.93
N LEU A 9 -20.15 2.28 1.84
CA LEU A 9 -20.52 1.22 0.90
C LEU A 9 -20.50 -0.16 1.57
N GLY A 10 -19.47 -0.44 2.37
CA GLY A 10 -19.34 -1.69 3.12
C GLY A 10 -20.50 -1.92 4.09
N MET A 11 -20.92 -0.88 4.83
CA MET A 11 -22.07 -0.96 5.73
C MET A 11 -23.37 -1.24 4.96
N LYS A 12 -23.59 -0.58 3.82
CA LYS A 12 -24.75 -0.83 2.95
C LYS A 12 -24.77 -2.26 2.42
N LEU A 13 -23.61 -2.78 2.00
CA LEU A 13 -23.50 -4.17 1.55
C LEU A 13 -23.80 -5.14 2.70
N ALA A 14 -23.21 -4.93 3.88
CA ALA A 14 -23.50 -5.75 5.06
C ALA A 14 -24.99 -5.79 5.39
N GLN A 15 -25.68 -4.64 5.32
CA GLN A 15 -27.13 -4.56 5.49
C GLN A 15 -27.89 -5.36 4.43
N ASN A 16 -27.49 -5.27 3.16
CA ASN A 16 -28.12 -6.03 2.06
C ASN A 16 -27.99 -7.54 2.22
N TYR A 17 -26.93 -8.02 2.88
CA TYR A 17 -26.75 -9.42 3.25
C TYR A 17 -27.39 -9.81 4.60
N GLY A 18 -28.09 -8.90 5.28
CA GLY A 18 -28.70 -9.14 6.58
C GLY A 18 -27.68 -9.27 7.74
N ALA A 19 -26.46 -8.78 7.55
CA ALA A 19 -25.36 -8.85 8.52
C ALA A 19 -25.23 -7.53 9.32
N ASP A 20 -26.29 -7.10 9.99
CA ASP A 20 -26.32 -5.80 10.67
C ASP A 20 -25.24 -5.63 11.74
N ALA A 21 -24.88 -6.71 12.43
CA ALA A 21 -23.79 -6.70 13.41
C ALA A 21 -22.41 -6.39 12.80
N LEU A 22 -22.21 -6.67 11.50
CA LEU A 22 -20.96 -6.35 10.80
C LEU A 22 -20.80 -4.84 10.58
N GLN A 23 -21.90 -4.08 10.51
CA GLN A 23 -21.85 -2.64 10.30
C GLN A 23 -21.06 -1.93 11.41
N GLY A 24 -21.16 -2.40 12.66
CA GLY A 24 -20.40 -1.85 13.78
C GLY A 24 -18.89 -1.96 13.60
N VAL A 25 -18.41 -3.08 13.06
CA VAL A 25 -16.97 -3.30 12.77
C VAL A 25 -16.53 -2.47 11.56
N ILE A 26 -17.35 -2.38 10.52
CA ILE A 26 -17.05 -1.54 9.34
C ILE A 26 -17.08 -0.05 9.70
N GLY A 27 -17.94 0.37 10.61
CA GLY A 27 -18.03 1.76 11.08
C GLY A 27 -16.89 2.18 12.02
N ASP A 28 -16.23 1.21 12.67
CA ASP A 28 -15.09 1.47 13.56
C ASP A 28 -13.88 1.94 12.77
N ARG A 29 -13.58 3.24 12.87
CA ARG A 29 -12.46 3.90 12.18
C ARG A 29 -11.09 3.35 12.58
N THR A 30 -11.00 2.63 13.70
CA THR A 30 -9.77 1.99 14.16
C THR A 30 -9.58 0.58 13.60
N ALA A 31 -10.64 -0.05 13.08
CA ALA A 31 -10.57 -1.38 12.48
C ALA A 31 -9.85 -1.33 11.12
N ASP A 32 -8.86 -2.18 10.92
CA ASP A 32 -8.22 -2.40 9.62
C ASP A 32 -9.00 -3.40 8.76
N TYR A 33 -8.57 -3.58 7.50
CA TYR A 33 -9.20 -4.55 6.60
C TYR A 33 -9.11 -6.00 7.11
N SER A 34 -8.07 -6.35 7.87
CA SER A 34 -7.93 -7.69 8.45
C SER A 34 -9.05 -7.97 9.45
N ALA A 35 -9.28 -7.03 10.37
CA ALA A 35 -10.37 -7.08 11.34
C ALA A 35 -11.75 -7.10 10.66
N ILE A 36 -11.93 -6.27 9.61
CA ILE A 36 -13.17 -6.22 8.84
C ILE A 36 -13.46 -7.56 8.15
N PHE A 37 -12.49 -8.16 7.45
CA PHE A 37 -12.71 -9.44 6.77
C PHE A 37 -12.86 -10.61 7.75
N ALA A 38 -12.12 -10.59 8.87
CA ALA A 38 -12.29 -11.58 9.93
C ALA A 38 -13.68 -11.51 10.55
N ALA A 39 -14.26 -10.31 10.72
CA ALA A 39 -15.63 -10.13 11.15
C ALA A 39 -16.62 -10.58 10.07
N ALA A 40 -16.40 -10.21 8.80
CA ALA A 40 -17.28 -10.59 7.69
C ALA A 40 -17.43 -12.12 7.59
N GLY A 41 -16.34 -12.88 7.71
CA GLY A 41 -16.38 -14.35 7.71
C GLY A 41 -17.12 -15.00 8.89
N ARG A 42 -17.49 -14.25 9.93
CA ARG A 42 -18.34 -14.74 11.03
C ARG A 42 -19.83 -14.57 10.74
N TYR A 43 -20.19 -13.58 9.92
CA TYR A 43 -21.58 -13.22 9.65
C TYR A 43 -22.05 -13.65 8.26
N LEU A 44 -21.12 -13.83 7.32
CA LEU A 44 -21.39 -14.14 5.93
C LEU A 44 -20.71 -15.45 5.53
N ARG A 45 -21.30 -16.14 4.56
CA ARG A 45 -20.65 -17.28 3.89
C ARG A 45 -19.47 -16.76 3.05
N SER A 46 -18.47 -17.61 2.81
CA SER A 46 -17.28 -17.24 2.03
C SER A 46 -17.64 -16.58 0.69
N GLY A 47 -18.57 -17.16 -0.08
CA GLY A 47 -19.00 -16.58 -1.36
C GLY A 47 -19.67 -15.21 -1.23
N GLU A 48 -20.42 -14.95 -0.15
CA GLU A 48 -21.06 -13.65 0.09
C GLU A 48 -20.03 -12.58 0.45
N VAL A 49 -18.96 -12.93 1.18
CA VAL A 49 -17.83 -12.02 1.41
C VAL A 49 -17.16 -11.66 0.09
N ILE A 50 -16.92 -12.66 -0.78
CA ILE A 50 -16.29 -12.43 -2.09
C ILE A 50 -17.18 -11.56 -2.98
N ASP A 51 -18.47 -11.85 -3.07
CA ASP A 51 -19.41 -11.06 -3.87
C ASP A 51 -19.52 -9.61 -3.37
N ALA A 52 -19.52 -9.40 -2.05
CA ALA A 52 -19.45 -8.06 -1.46
C ALA A 52 -18.16 -7.32 -1.84
N VAL A 53 -17.01 -8.03 -1.84
CA VAL A 53 -15.72 -7.45 -2.27
C VAL A 53 -15.77 -7.04 -3.74
N LEU A 54 -16.33 -7.90 -4.61
CA LEU A 54 -16.41 -7.65 -6.05
C LEU A 54 -17.38 -6.51 -6.42
N ALA A 55 -18.39 -6.27 -5.59
CA ALA A 55 -19.30 -5.12 -5.73
C ALA A 55 -18.66 -3.78 -5.30
N GLY A 56 -17.52 -3.82 -4.63
CA GLY A 56 -16.78 -2.65 -4.17
C GLY A 56 -15.75 -2.09 -5.16
N PRO A 57 -14.94 -1.12 -4.72
CA PRO A 57 -13.81 -0.63 -5.49
C PRO A 57 -12.70 -1.70 -5.63
N PRO A 58 -11.85 -1.60 -6.67
CA PRO A 58 -10.77 -2.56 -6.92
C PRO A 58 -9.85 -2.80 -5.72
N GLU A 59 -9.58 -1.77 -4.91
CA GLU A 59 -8.67 -1.88 -3.76
C GLU A 59 -9.12 -2.95 -2.75
N TRP A 60 -10.43 -3.20 -2.63
CA TRP A 60 -10.95 -4.25 -1.74
C TRP A 60 -10.51 -5.63 -2.18
N ALA A 61 -10.34 -5.87 -3.48
CA ALA A 61 -9.88 -7.16 -3.98
C ALA A 61 -8.44 -7.44 -3.57
N PHE A 62 -7.56 -6.43 -3.62
CA PHE A 62 -6.20 -6.54 -3.08
C PHE A 62 -6.21 -6.86 -1.58
N TYR A 63 -7.02 -6.16 -0.79
CA TYR A 63 -7.10 -6.43 0.65
C TYR A 63 -7.70 -7.80 0.96
N ALA A 64 -8.69 -8.27 0.20
CA ALA A 64 -9.24 -9.60 0.33
C ALA A 64 -8.19 -10.68 0.04
N LEU A 65 -7.45 -10.54 -1.07
CA LEU A 65 -6.38 -11.47 -1.46
C LEU A 65 -5.24 -11.60 -0.43
N THR A 66 -5.04 -10.56 0.39
CA THR A 66 -3.99 -10.52 1.41
C THR A 66 -4.47 -10.92 2.81
N ASN A 67 -5.75 -10.74 3.12
CA ASN A 67 -6.29 -10.93 4.48
C ASN A 67 -7.24 -12.12 4.63
N ILE A 68 -7.84 -12.63 3.54
CA ILE A 68 -8.70 -13.81 3.60
C ILE A 68 -7.84 -15.06 3.34
N PRO A 69 -7.70 -15.97 4.31
CA PRO A 69 -6.94 -17.20 4.11
C PRO A 69 -7.74 -18.19 3.25
N ASN A 70 -7.03 -19.06 2.51
CA ASN A 70 -7.59 -20.21 1.80
C ASN A 70 -8.75 -19.88 0.82
N ILE A 71 -8.65 -18.76 0.10
CA ILE A 71 -9.60 -18.41 -0.96
C ILE A 71 -9.59 -19.49 -2.04
N ASP A 72 -10.78 -19.97 -2.42
CA ASP A 72 -10.95 -20.93 -3.51
C ASP A 72 -10.29 -20.40 -4.81
N PRO A 73 -9.65 -21.26 -5.63
CA PRO A 73 -9.00 -20.82 -6.86
C PRO A 73 -9.88 -20.00 -7.81
N ALA A 74 -11.18 -20.32 -7.92
CA ALA A 74 -12.11 -19.59 -8.79
C ALA A 74 -12.39 -18.17 -8.24
N ASP A 75 -12.63 -18.05 -6.92
CA ASP A 75 -12.84 -16.76 -6.28
C ASP A 75 -11.56 -15.91 -6.27
N ARG A 76 -10.40 -16.55 -6.08
CA ARG A 76 -9.09 -15.90 -6.21
C ARG A 76 -8.90 -15.32 -7.60
N ALA A 77 -9.24 -16.05 -8.66
CA ALA A 77 -9.17 -15.54 -10.03
C ALA A 77 -10.11 -14.34 -10.26
N ARG A 78 -11.34 -14.38 -9.70
CA ARG A 78 -12.29 -13.25 -9.76
C ARG A 78 -11.75 -12.00 -9.05
N LEU A 79 -11.16 -12.16 -7.87
CA LEU A 79 -10.54 -11.07 -7.13
C LEU A 79 -9.34 -10.49 -7.89
N VAL A 80 -8.51 -11.34 -8.49
CA VAL A 80 -7.39 -10.86 -9.31
C VAL A 80 -7.88 -10.09 -10.54
N ALA A 81 -8.94 -10.55 -11.21
CA ALA A 81 -9.56 -9.81 -12.30
C ALA A 81 -10.11 -8.45 -11.84
N LYS A 82 -10.75 -8.40 -10.66
CA LYS A 82 -11.23 -7.14 -10.06
C LYS A 82 -10.08 -6.18 -9.76
N ALA A 83 -8.95 -6.68 -9.27
CA ALA A 83 -7.76 -5.87 -9.02
C ALA A 83 -7.15 -5.26 -10.29
N GLN A 84 -7.37 -5.87 -11.47
CA GLN A 84 -6.90 -5.35 -12.76
C GLN A 84 -7.68 -4.13 -13.26
N GLU A 85 -8.86 -3.84 -12.68
CA GLU A 85 -9.68 -2.68 -13.08
C GLU A 85 -9.02 -1.33 -12.73
N ASP A 86 -8.01 -1.33 -11.86
CA ASP A 86 -7.26 -0.14 -11.45
C ASP A 86 -5.74 -0.41 -11.50
N PRO A 87 -4.95 0.41 -12.24
CA PRO A 87 -3.51 0.19 -12.36
C PRO A 87 -2.76 0.19 -11.03
N PHE A 88 -3.17 1.02 -10.06
CA PHE A 88 -2.54 1.09 -8.74
C PHE A 88 -2.78 -0.21 -7.95
N THR A 89 -4.01 -0.70 -7.97
CA THR A 89 -4.41 -1.96 -7.34
C THR A 89 -3.75 -3.16 -8.01
N ALA A 90 -3.67 -3.18 -9.34
CA ALA A 90 -2.97 -4.22 -10.09
C ALA A 90 -1.49 -4.30 -9.69
N ALA A 91 -0.84 -3.12 -9.60
CA ALA A 91 0.54 -3.03 -9.13
C ALA A 91 0.67 -3.56 -7.70
N ASN A 92 -0.16 -3.10 -6.76
CA ASN A 92 -0.11 -3.57 -5.37
C ASN A 92 -0.34 -5.09 -5.27
N THR A 93 -1.21 -5.65 -6.10
CA THR A 93 -1.48 -7.08 -6.16
C THR A 93 -0.25 -7.87 -6.60
N LEU A 94 0.48 -7.43 -7.64
CA LEU A 94 1.76 -8.03 -8.06
C LEU A 94 2.79 -8.14 -6.92
N ARG A 95 2.72 -7.22 -5.96
CA ARG A 95 3.71 -7.05 -4.90
C ARG A 95 3.35 -7.80 -3.62
N GLY A 96 2.10 -7.66 -3.19
CA GLY A 96 1.65 -8.11 -1.88
C GLY A 96 0.99 -9.49 -1.88
N VAL A 97 0.55 -10.00 -3.04
CA VAL A 97 -0.22 -11.25 -3.11
C VAL A 97 0.67 -12.38 -3.62
N ARG A 98 0.72 -13.47 -2.84
CA ARG A 98 1.44 -14.70 -3.21
C ARG A 98 0.58 -15.59 -4.11
N GLY A 99 1.22 -16.43 -4.92
CA GLY A 99 0.53 -17.44 -5.74
C GLY A 99 -0.34 -16.83 -6.84
N ILE A 100 0.19 -15.80 -7.51
CA ILE A 100 -0.48 -15.11 -8.63
C ILE A 100 0.30 -15.28 -9.93
N ASP A 101 1.23 -16.24 -10.00
CA ASP A 101 2.13 -16.42 -11.15
C ASP A 101 1.36 -16.59 -12.46
N ALA A 102 0.24 -17.32 -12.42
CA ALA A 102 -0.67 -17.52 -13.56
C ALA A 102 -1.37 -16.22 -14.03
N HIS A 103 -1.34 -15.16 -13.23
CA HIS A 103 -1.95 -13.86 -13.52
C HIS A 103 -0.95 -12.71 -13.61
N ALA A 104 0.35 -12.98 -13.43
CA ALA A 104 1.39 -11.96 -13.33
C ALA A 104 1.48 -11.11 -14.61
N GLU A 105 1.33 -11.72 -15.79
CA GLU A 105 1.33 -11.02 -17.07
C GLU A 105 0.14 -10.04 -17.19
N ALA A 106 -1.07 -10.51 -16.92
CA ALA A 106 -2.28 -9.68 -16.99
C ALA A 106 -2.25 -8.53 -15.98
N LEU A 107 -1.78 -8.78 -14.76
CA LEU A 107 -1.58 -7.74 -13.75
C LEU A 107 -0.49 -6.75 -14.15
N THR A 108 0.60 -7.21 -14.78
CA THR A 108 1.67 -6.34 -15.31
C THR A 108 1.13 -5.41 -16.39
N GLN A 109 0.33 -5.95 -17.31
CA GLN A 109 -0.32 -5.17 -18.35
C GLN A 109 -1.28 -4.13 -17.77
N ALA A 110 -2.12 -4.52 -16.80
CA ALA A 110 -3.07 -3.61 -16.14
C ALA A 110 -2.36 -2.51 -15.32
N ALA A 111 -1.27 -2.86 -14.63
CA ALA A 111 -0.46 -1.90 -13.87
C ALA A 111 0.29 -0.89 -14.76
N GLY A 112 0.55 -1.23 -16.02
CA GLY A 112 1.22 -0.36 -16.98
C GLY A 112 2.58 0.12 -16.46
N SER A 113 2.81 1.44 -16.45
CA SER A 113 4.07 2.02 -15.97
C SER A 113 4.35 1.75 -14.49
N TYR A 114 3.33 1.44 -13.67
CA TYR A 114 3.51 1.09 -12.26
C TYR A 114 4.09 -0.32 -12.05
N ALA A 115 4.10 -1.17 -13.07
CA ALA A 115 4.76 -2.47 -13.01
C ALA A 115 6.29 -2.36 -13.08
N SER A 116 6.79 -1.30 -13.73
CA SER A 116 8.21 -1.12 -14.00
C SER A 116 8.94 -0.40 -12.85
N SER A 117 10.16 -0.86 -12.57
CA SER A 117 11.08 -0.06 -11.76
C SER A 117 11.37 1.28 -12.43
N GLN A 118 11.44 2.33 -11.63
CA GLN A 118 11.80 3.70 -12.04
C GLN A 118 13.31 3.95 -11.96
N GLY A 119 14.10 2.92 -11.62
CA GLY A 119 15.56 2.98 -11.60
C GLY A 119 16.17 2.24 -10.42
N THR A 120 17.48 2.40 -10.26
CA THR A 120 18.23 1.89 -9.11
C THR A 120 18.57 3.05 -8.18
N ILE A 121 18.36 2.90 -6.87
CA ILE A 121 18.60 3.95 -5.88
C ILE A 121 19.32 3.41 -4.64
N SER A 122 19.99 4.31 -3.91
CA SER A 122 20.53 4.04 -2.57
C SER A 122 19.79 4.77 -1.45
N GLY A 123 18.82 5.63 -1.78
CA GLY A 123 17.99 6.32 -0.79
C GLY A 123 16.83 7.14 -1.36
N PHE A 124 16.10 7.76 -0.44
CA PHE A 124 14.98 8.65 -0.73
C PHE A 124 15.27 10.09 -0.30
N TYR A 125 14.76 11.02 -1.07
CA TYR A 125 14.68 12.44 -0.71
C TYR A 125 13.21 12.85 -0.76
N LEU A 126 12.73 13.55 0.28
CA LEU A 126 11.38 14.09 0.33
C LEU A 126 11.42 15.59 0.57
N ASN A 127 10.73 16.35 -0.28
CA ASN A 127 10.45 17.77 -0.14
C ASN A 127 8.99 17.98 0.23
N ASN A 128 8.72 18.39 1.47
CA ASN A 128 7.36 18.61 1.93
C ASN A 128 6.85 20.00 1.51
N LYS A 129 6.05 20.05 0.45
CA LYS A 129 5.29 21.23 0.02
C LYS A 129 3.80 21.15 0.40
N GLY A 130 3.39 20.11 1.14
CA GLY A 130 2.03 19.95 1.62
C GLY A 130 1.74 20.85 2.81
N SER A 131 0.46 21.24 2.98
CA SER A 131 -0.03 21.97 4.17
C SER A 131 -0.25 21.02 5.35
N TYR A 132 0.72 20.16 5.64
CA TYR A 132 0.68 19.17 6.70
C TYR A 132 2.09 18.82 7.17
N ASN A 133 2.19 18.26 8.38
CA ASN A 133 3.41 17.63 8.82
C ASN A 133 3.42 16.17 8.35
N CYS A 134 4.59 15.65 8.04
CA CYS A 134 4.72 14.26 7.59
C CYS A 134 6.01 13.62 8.08
N GLU A 135 6.01 12.29 8.02
CA GLU A 135 7.18 11.42 8.19
C GLU A 135 7.12 10.40 7.07
N PHE A 136 8.26 9.92 6.59
CA PHE A 136 8.28 8.84 5.61
C PHE A 136 9.11 7.66 6.09
N THR A 137 8.72 6.48 5.63
CA THR A 137 9.47 5.25 5.76
C THR A 137 9.63 4.62 4.38
N MET A 138 10.35 3.51 4.35
CA MET A 138 10.55 2.71 3.15
C MET A 138 9.92 1.34 3.36
N TYR A 139 9.22 0.87 2.34
CA TYR A 139 8.84 -0.52 2.23
C TYR A 139 9.78 -1.28 1.29
N TRP A 140 10.00 -2.56 1.56
CA TRP A 140 10.70 -3.49 0.68
C TRP A 140 10.11 -4.90 0.77
N VAL A 141 10.51 -5.79 -0.14
CA VAL A 141 10.11 -7.19 -0.11
C VAL A 141 11.25 -8.06 0.41
N ASP A 142 11.11 -8.65 1.58
CA ASP A 142 12.03 -9.67 2.11
C ASP A 142 11.32 -11.02 2.17
N ASN A 143 11.85 -12.02 1.47
CA ASN A 143 11.27 -13.38 1.38
C ASN A 143 9.77 -13.39 1.00
N GLY A 144 9.38 -12.53 0.05
CA GLY A 144 8.01 -12.41 -0.42
C GLY A 144 7.05 -11.88 0.65
N GLN A 145 7.54 -11.11 1.63
CA GLN A 145 6.76 -10.35 2.59
C GLN A 145 7.15 -8.87 2.49
N VAL A 146 6.15 -8.00 2.48
CA VAL A 146 6.37 -6.55 2.57
C VAL A 146 6.84 -6.21 3.98
N GLN A 147 7.90 -5.44 4.07
CA GLN A 147 8.49 -4.94 5.30
C GLN A 147 8.57 -3.42 5.27
N PRO A 148 8.39 -2.74 6.42
CA PRO A 148 7.79 -3.28 7.62
C PRO A 148 6.35 -3.79 7.38
N LYS A 149 5.90 -4.74 8.20
CA LYS A 149 4.56 -5.33 8.06
C LYS A 149 3.47 -4.31 8.39
N LYS A 150 2.56 -4.06 7.43
CA LYS A 150 1.33 -3.28 7.66
C LYS A 150 0.55 -3.90 8.83
N GLY A 151 0.22 -3.11 9.86
CA GLY A 151 -0.46 -3.57 11.08
C GLY A 151 0.43 -4.03 12.24
N SER A 152 1.76 -4.07 12.07
CA SER A 152 2.64 -4.12 13.25
C SER A 152 2.61 -2.77 13.97
N THR A 153 2.94 -2.75 15.26
CA THR A 153 3.00 -1.51 16.03
C THR A 153 3.97 -0.53 15.34
N PRO A 154 3.53 0.71 15.01
CA PRO A 154 4.35 1.69 14.27
C PRO A 154 5.67 2.08 14.95
N ASP A 155 5.78 1.83 16.25
CA ASP A 155 6.99 1.99 17.06
C ASP A 155 8.17 1.10 16.62
N LYS A 156 7.90 0.05 15.84
CA LYS A 156 8.92 -0.85 15.27
C LYS A 156 9.41 -0.42 13.90
N TRP A 157 8.76 0.56 13.28
CA TRP A 157 9.16 1.06 11.97
C TRP A 157 10.25 2.11 12.16
N VAL A 158 11.17 2.18 11.21
CA VAL A 158 12.13 3.28 11.17
C VAL A 158 11.54 4.37 10.30
N TRP A 159 11.36 5.55 10.87
CA TRP A 159 10.85 6.73 10.17
C TRP A 159 11.97 7.72 9.89
N SER A 160 11.73 8.61 8.94
CA SER A 160 12.46 9.87 8.81
C SER A 160 12.26 10.75 10.05
N SER A 161 12.94 11.89 10.11
CA SER A 161 12.50 12.93 11.02
C SER A 161 11.13 13.48 10.62
N LYS A 162 10.43 14.10 11.57
CA LYS A 162 9.19 14.80 11.30
C LYS A 162 9.45 16.06 10.50
N LEU A 163 8.92 16.11 9.28
CA LEU A 163 9.00 17.25 8.38
C LEU A 163 7.81 18.17 8.57
N MET A 164 8.10 19.41 8.95
CA MET A 164 7.16 20.52 8.91
C MET A 164 7.00 21.04 7.49
N VAL A 165 5.96 21.86 7.26
CA VAL A 165 5.70 22.48 5.95
C VAL A 165 6.93 23.22 5.44
N GLY A 166 7.32 22.92 4.20
CA GLY A 166 8.46 23.53 3.52
C GLY A 166 9.82 22.90 3.81
N GLN A 167 9.89 21.91 4.71
CA GLN A 167 11.13 21.19 5.03
C GLN A 167 11.37 20.03 4.05
N ASP A 168 12.61 19.58 4.00
CA ASP A 168 13.04 18.42 3.24
C ASP A 168 13.97 17.52 4.07
N GLU A 169 14.06 16.26 3.65
CA GLU A 169 15.03 15.32 4.22
C GLU A 169 15.49 14.29 3.19
N LYS A 170 16.78 13.93 3.30
CA LYS A 170 17.40 12.81 2.61
C LYS A 170 17.68 11.68 3.60
N LYS A 171 17.32 10.44 3.24
CA LYS A 171 17.61 9.27 4.07
C LYS A 171 18.02 8.07 3.21
N ALA A 172 19.10 7.37 3.58
CA ALA A 172 19.55 6.21 2.82
C ALA A 172 18.61 5.03 3.04
N CYS A 173 18.45 4.15 2.04
CA CYS A 173 17.58 2.97 2.13
C CYS A 173 18.03 2.06 3.29
N VAL A 174 19.33 1.91 3.49
CA VAL A 174 19.91 1.09 4.59
C VAL A 174 19.49 1.58 5.96
N ASP A 175 19.22 2.88 6.11
CA ASP A 175 18.85 3.46 7.40
C ASP A 175 17.41 3.09 7.80
N PHE A 176 16.62 2.51 6.90
CA PHE A 176 15.27 2.01 7.17
C PHE A 176 15.22 0.51 7.49
N ALA A 177 16.32 -0.22 7.25
CA ALA A 177 16.36 -1.67 7.39
C ALA A 177 16.12 -2.11 8.85
N LEU A 178 15.40 -3.21 9.02
CA LEU A 178 15.10 -3.78 10.33
C LEU A 178 16.03 -4.95 10.64
N SER A 179 16.40 -5.13 11.91
CA SER A 179 17.34 -6.18 12.33
C SER A 179 16.87 -7.60 11.97
N GLY A 180 15.55 -7.85 11.95
CA GLY A 180 14.95 -9.15 11.59
C GLY A 180 14.60 -9.30 10.11
N SER A 181 14.76 -8.25 9.31
CA SER A 181 14.46 -8.21 7.88
C SER A 181 15.45 -7.28 7.19
N PRO A 182 16.70 -7.72 6.99
CA PRO A 182 17.71 -6.87 6.39
C PRO A 182 17.35 -6.55 4.94
N LEU A 183 17.62 -5.31 4.53
CA LEU A 183 17.56 -4.89 3.14
C LEU A 183 18.77 -5.47 2.37
N LYS A 184 18.54 -6.01 1.17
CA LYS A 184 19.56 -6.66 0.33
C LYS A 184 19.63 -6.01 -1.05
N GLU A 185 20.82 -6.02 -1.64
CA GLU A 185 21.02 -5.62 -3.04
C GLU A 185 20.01 -6.31 -3.96
N GLY A 186 19.35 -5.52 -4.83
CA GLY A 186 18.32 -6.02 -5.74
C GLY A 186 16.91 -5.99 -5.18
N ASP A 187 16.71 -5.75 -3.88
CA ASP A 187 15.38 -5.64 -3.30
C ASP A 187 14.59 -4.50 -3.97
N THR A 188 13.31 -4.76 -4.24
CA THR A 188 12.39 -3.70 -4.68
C THR A 188 11.99 -2.86 -3.49
N VAL A 189 12.16 -1.55 -3.59
CA VAL A 189 11.85 -0.57 -2.53
C VAL A 189 10.89 0.51 -3.02
N TRP A 190 10.09 1.06 -2.11
CA TRP A 190 9.20 2.20 -2.38
C TRP A 190 8.92 3.00 -1.09
N MET A 191 8.45 4.24 -1.24
CA MET A 191 8.18 5.15 -0.13
C MET A 191 6.78 4.96 0.44
N TYR A 192 6.65 5.03 1.76
CA TYR A 192 5.40 5.24 2.47
C TYR A 192 5.47 6.55 3.25
N LEU A 193 4.48 7.41 3.08
CA LEU A 193 4.37 8.72 3.72
C LEU A 193 3.23 8.71 4.73
N TRP A 194 3.56 8.94 5.99
CA TRP A 194 2.58 9.24 7.02
C TRP A 194 2.23 10.74 7.00
N VAL A 195 0.95 11.06 7.01
CA VAL A 195 0.47 12.44 6.99
C VAL A 195 -0.27 12.76 8.28
N GLN A 196 0.23 13.73 9.03
CA GLN A 196 -0.38 14.11 10.29
C GLN A 196 -1.80 14.63 10.05
N ALA A 197 -2.79 13.95 10.66
CA ALA A 197 -4.22 14.26 10.55
C ALA A 197 -4.77 14.17 9.11
N GLY A 198 -4.05 13.48 8.21
CA GLY A 198 -4.48 13.21 6.84
C GLY A 198 -4.58 11.71 6.54
N GLN A 199 -4.55 11.39 5.25
CA GLN A 199 -4.43 10.01 4.77
C GLN A 199 -2.97 9.70 4.51
N ASP A 200 -2.51 8.49 4.83
CA ASP A 200 -1.15 8.10 4.49
C ASP A 200 -1.06 7.77 3.00
N ILE A 201 0.07 8.07 2.38
CA ILE A 201 0.33 7.81 0.96
C ILE A 201 1.34 6.68 0.82
N GLU A 202 0.96 5.62 0.13
CA GLU A 202 1.90 4.61 -0.33
C GLU A 202 2.26 4.87 -1.80
N SER A 203 3.53 5.13 -2.08
CA SER A 203 3.99 5.39 -3.44
C SER A 203 3.79 4.16 -4.33
N PRO A 204 3.17 4.30 -5.52
CA PRO A 204 3.12 3.21 -6.49
C PRO A 204 4.45 2.98 -7.20
N LEU A 205 5.36 3.94 -7.11
CA LEU A 205 6.62 3.94 -7.84
C LEU A 205 7.65 3.11 -7.11
N ARG A 206 8.37 2.30 -7.88
CA ARG A 206 9.29 1.27 -7.38
C ARG A 206 10.69 1.54 -7.83
N PHE A 207 11.65 1.12 -7.03
CA PHE A 207 13.05 1.21 -7.35
C PHE A 207 13.73 -0.09 -6.96
N VAL A 208 14.86 -0.37 -7.59
CA VAL A 208 15.76 -1.44 -7.16
C VAL A 208 16.77 -0.83 -6.20
N TYR A 209 16.88 -1.36 -5.00
CA TYR A 209 17.89 -0.92 -4.05
C TYR A 209 19.27 -1.41 -4.49
N SER A 210 20.25 -0.50 -4.50
CA SER A 210 21.66 -0.84 -4.53
C SER A 210 22.52 0.16 -3.77
N SER A 211 23.45 -0.33 -2.94
CA SER A 211 24.46 0.50 -2.28
C SER A 211 25.55 1.02 -3.24
N ALA A 212 25.64 0.45 -4.44
CA ALA A 212 26.66 0.81 -5.43
C ALA A 212 26.34 2.09 -6.22
N VAL A 213 25.10 2.58 -6.16
CA VAL A 213 24.69 3.81 -6.84
C VAL A 213 24.59 4.98 -5.86
N ALA A 214 24.91 6.18 -6.33
CA ALA A 214 24.74 7.41 -5.55
C ALA A 214 23.33 8.02 -5.71
N ASP A 215 22.49 7.45 -6.58
CA ASP A 215 21.20 8.02 -6.94
C ASP A 215 20.14 7.87 -5.84
N TYR A 216 19.36 8.93 -5.66
CA TYR A 216 18.20 8.97 -4.78
C TYR A 216 16.93 9.13 -5.62
N ALA A 217 15.81 8.59 -5.13
CA ALA A 217 14.50 8.94 -5.65
C ALA A 217 14.00 10.21 -4.95
N TRP A 218 13.79 11.27 -5.73
CA TRP A 218 13.39 12.59 -5.24
C TRP A 218 11.87 12.73 -5.34
N PHE A 219 11.23 12.86 -4.18
CA PHE A 219 9.79 13.06 -4.09
C PHE A 219 9.45 14.46 -3.60
N THR A 220 8.34 15.00 -4.10
CA THR A 220 7.66 16.15 -3.53
C THR A 220 6.28 15.73 -3.04
N SER A 221 5.99 15.97 -1.77
CA SER A 221 4.64 15.87 -1.24
C SER A 221 3.94 17.22 -1.34
N SER A 222 2.66 17.23 -1.70
CA SER A 222 1.89 18.48 -1.84
C SER A 222 0.42 18.31 -1.42
N GLY A 223 -0.35 19.40 -1.47
CA GLY A 223 -1.78 19.39 -1.13
C GLY A 223 -2.10 19.72 0.32
N CYS A 224 -3.18 19.16 0.85
CA CYS A 224 -3.64 19.32 2.23
C CYS A 224 -4.04 17.96 2.84
N THR A 225 -4.36 17.90 4.13
CA THR A 225 -4.72 16.65 4.82
C THR A 225 -5.94 15.92 4.25
N GLN A 226 -6.76 16.59 3.43
CA GLN A 226 -7.94 16.01 2.77
C GLN A 226 -7.70 15.65 1.30
N SER A 227 -6.59 16.12 0.73
CA SER A 227 -6.25 15.94 -0.68
C SER A 227 -4.75 16.13 -0.82
N ASP A 228 -4.02 15.09 -0.46
CA ASP A 228 -2.58 15.02 -0.49
C ASP A 228 -2.09 14.25 -1.72
N SER A 229 -0.85 14.48 -2.10
CA SER A 229 -0.21 13.78 -3.21
C SER A 229 1.28 13.64 -2.99
N LEU A 230 1.85 12.62 -3.63
CA LEU A 230 3.28 12.32 -3.62
C LEU A 230 3.73 12.09 -5.06
N ALA A 231 4.61 12.94 -5.57
CA ALA A 231 5.10 12.89 -6.94
C ALA A 231 6.61 12.63 -6.98
N LEU A 232 7.06 11.79 -7.90
CA LEU A 232 8.48 11.62 -8.21
C LEU A 232 8.94 12.77 -9.12
N ASP A 233 9.90 13.55 -8.65
CA ASP A 233 10.52 14.63 -9.40
C ASP A 233 11.60 14.08 -10.34
N LYS A 234 12.47 13.21 -9.82
CA LYS A 234 13.61 12.61 -10.55
C LYS A 234 14.25 11.45 -9.79
N VAL A 235 15.06 10.67 -10.51
CA VAL A 235 16.08 9.79 -9.94
C VAL A 235 17.44 10.37 -10.29
N ALA A 236 18.20 10.78 -9.27
CA ALA A 236 19.48 11.44 -9.48
C ALA A 236 20.35 11.43 -8.22
N SER A 237 21.65 11.48 -8.44
CA SER A 237 22.64 11.69 -7.39
C SER A 237 22.45 13.06 -6.72
N PRO A 238 22.61 13.16 -5.39
CA PRO A 238 22.62 14.44 -4.69
C PRO A 238 23.69 15.36 -5.26
N PRO A 239 23.46 16.69 -5.28
CA PRO A 239 24.53 17.63 -5.57
C PRO A 239 25.68 17.40 -4.59
N SER A 240 26.89 17.36 -5.15
CA SER A 240 28.16 17.21 -4.43
C SER A 240 28.43 18.38 -3.48
#